data_AF-A0A9D6HY96-F1
#
_entry.id   AF-A0A9D6HY96-F1
#
_cell.length_a   1.000
_cell.length_b   1.000
_cell.length_c   1.000
_cell.angle_alpha   90.00
_cell.angle_beta   90.00
_cell.angle_gamma   90.00
#
_symmetry.space_group_name_H-M   'P 1'
#
loop_
_entity.id
_entity.type
_entity.pdbx_description
1 polymer ?
#
loop_
_entity_poly.entity_id
_entity_poly.type
_entity_poly.pdbx_seq_one_letter_code
_entity_poly.pdbx_strand_id
1 'polypeptide(L)'
;MELEFYELEENILCFLGTRGDRGILRSPGGGPWEYHPPGSLAHDSFHQQVYRNFKADLLTSKGLEERGILLPDTAAYEGSVQGVRWEDNFESEVELREVPPGLRPELGRGDGEPLDVYLVLLEDAYETGFGDGRYLYPVDAFRTKGEAMEEVKRIEREEEDPAKREWYRYSLKRVRLTLDEARQRVVADLGIEPYEHYSIRDVLRLLVSSP
;
A
#
# COMPACT_ATOMS: atom_id res chain seq x y z
N MET A 1 19.09 13.64 -17.67
CA MET A 1 18.45 12.85 -16.60
C MET A 1 19.22 11.56 -16.46
N GLU A 2 19.53 11.14 -15.24
CA GLU A 2 20.16 9.83 -14.99
C GLU A 2 19.12 8.72 -15.21
N LEU A 3 19.55 7.60 -15.80
CA LEU A 3 18.72 6.44 -16.08
C LEU A 3 19.43 5.18 -15.61
N GLU A 4 18.73 4.36 -14.83
CA GLU A 4 19.20 3.03 -14.43
C GLU A 4 18.23 1.99 -14.97
N PHE A 5 18.76 0.93 -15.59
CA PHE A 5 17.93 -0.11 -16.22
C PHE A 5 18.09 -1.43 -15.49
N TYR A 6 16.98 -2.12 -15.26
CA TYR A 6 16.97 -3.40 -14.57
C TYR A 6 16.07 -4.40 -15.29
N GLU A 7 16.46 -5.67 -15.25
CA GLU A 7 15.64 -6.80 -15.66
C GLU A 7 15.07 -7.47 -14.40
N LEU A 8 13.74 -7.53 -14.31
CA LEU A 8 13.03 -8.14 -13.19
C LEU A 8 11.92 -9.03 -13.75
N GLU A 9 12.14 -10.34 -13.71
CA GLU A 9 11.26 -11.34 -14.31
C GLU A 9 11.02 -11.03 -15.80
N GLU A 10 9.76 -10.90 -16.23
CA GLU A 10 9.40 -10.52 -17.61
C GLU A 10 9.39 -9.01 -17.85
N ASN A 11 9.85 -8.20 -16.89
CA ASN A 11 9.79 -6.74 -16.96
C ASN A 11 11.18 -6.13 -17.15
N ILE A 12 11.24 -5.10 -17.99
CA ILE A 12 12.36 -4.17 -18.01
C ILE A 12 11.93 -2.91 -17.30
N LEU A 13 12.72 -2.48 -16.33
CA LEU A 13 12.50 -1.28 -15.55
C LEU A 13 13.52 -0.22 -15.95
N CYS A 14 13.07 1.02 -16.07
CA CYS A 14 13.92 2.19 -16.23
C CYS A 14 13.60 3.18 -15.11
N PHE A 15 14.54 3.36 -14.20
CA PHE A 15 14.43 4.28 -13.08
C PHE A 15 14.84 5.69 -13.55
N LEU A 16 13.94 6.65 -13.40
CA LEU A 16 14.15 8.03 -13.82
C LEU A 16 14.74 8.85 -12.68
N GLY A 17 15.93 9.43 -12.90
CA GLY A 17 16.65 10.14 -11.85
C GLY A 17 17.38 9.20 -10.90
N THR A 18 17.83 9.71 -9.76
CA THR A 18 18.64 8.93 -8.82
C THR A 18 17.72 7.96 -8.08
N ARG A 19 17.91 6.65 -8.31
CA ARG A 19 17.06 5.58 -7.75
C ARG A 19 15.56 5.73 -8.06
N GLY A 20 15.22 6.36 -9.18
CA GLY A 20 13.81 6.50 -9.59
C GLY A 20 13.03 7.52 -8.76
N ASP A 21 13.70 8.53 -8.18
CA ASP A 21 13.06 9.64 -7.47
C ASP A 21 12.07 10.44 -8.34
N ARG A 22 12.17 10.32 -9.66
CA ARG A 22 11.23 10.91 -10.64
C ARG A 22 10.25 9.91 -11.24
N GLY A 23 10.25 8.67 -10.76
CA GLY A 23 9.36 7.60 -11.17
C GLY A 23 10.09 6.46 -11.87
N ILE A 24 9.32 5.43 -12.21
CA ILE A 24 9.81 4.21 -12.84
C ILE A 24 9.01 3.98 -14.12
N LEU A 25 9.70 3.70 -15.23
CA LEU A 25 9.09 3.20 -16.44
C LEU A 25 9.21 1.68 -16.47
N ARG A 26 8.11 1.00 -16.75
CA ARG A 26 8.04 -0.47 -16.89
C ARG A 26 7.75 -0.82 -18.34
N SER A 27 8.48 -1.79 -18.89
CA SER A 27 8.26 -2.36 -20.22
C SER A 27 8.05 -3.88 -20.08
N PRO A 28 6.80 -4.38 -20.09
CA PRO A 28 6.53 -5.81 -20.00
C PRO A 28 6.93 -6.53 -21.30
N GLY A 29 7.79 -7.55 -21.21
CA GLY A 29 8.26 -8.34 -22.34
C GLY A 29 8.98 -7.52 -23.42
N GLY A 30 9.51 -6.34 -23.09
CA GLY A 30 10.09 -5.42 -24.07
C GLY A 30 9.06 -4.60 -24.88
N GLY A 31 7.82 -4.53 -24.42
CA GLY A 31 6.73 -3.76 -25.03
C GLY A 31 6.79 -2.23 -24.78
N PRO A 32 5.65 -1.53 -24.89
CA PRO A 32 5.61 -0.08 -24.65
C PRO A 32 5.91 0.26 -23.19
N TRP A 33 6.50 1.43 -22.96
CA TRP A 33 6.82 1.93 -21.63
C TRP A 33 5.58 2.47 -20.90
N GLU A 34 5.35 1.96 -19.69
CA GLU A 34 4.31 2.37 -18.74
C GLU A 34 4.95 3.21 -17.62
N TYR A 35 4.42 4.40 -17.34
CA TYR A 35 4.95 5.27 -16.29
C TYR A 35 4.28 5.04 -14.94
N HIS A 36 5.10 4.85 -13.91
CA HIS A 36 4.72 4.74 -12.52
C HIS A 36 5.30 5.92 -11.73
N PRO A 37 4.45 6.88 -11.30
CA PRO A 37 4.92 8.06 -10.59
C PRO A 37 5.46 7.71 -9.20
N PRO A 38 6.37 8.54 -8.65
CA PRO A 38 6.82 8.41 -7.26
C PRO A 38 5.64 8.37 -6.29
N GLY A 39 5.74 7.50 -5.29
CA GLY A 39 4.70 7.34 -4.26
C GLY A 39 3.51 6.49 -4.69
N SER A 40 3.48 5.96 -5.92
CA SER A 40 2.51 4.93 -6.31
C SER A 40 2.89 3.55 -5.78
N LEU A 41 1.91 2.66 -5.57
CA LEU A 41 2.16 1.27 -5.15
C LEU A 41 3.10 0.51 -6.10
N ALA A 42 2.95 0.72 -7.41
CA ALA A 42 3.82 0.07 -8.40
C ALA A 42 5.25 0.60 -8.31
N HIS A 43 5.41 1.91 -8.10
CA HIS A 43 6.73 2.52 -7.89
C HIS A 43 7.43 1.94 -6.65
N ASP A 44 6.73 1.91 -5.51
CA ASP A 44 7.27 1.34 -4.27
C ASP A 44 7.63 -0.15 -4.46
N SER A 45 6.71 -0.95 -5.04
CA SER A 45 6.95 -2.37 -5.27
C SER A 45 8.19 -2.65 -6.14
N PHE A 46 8.38 -1.92 -7.25
CA PHE A 46 9.56 -2.09 -8.09
C PHE A 46 10.83 -1.59 -7.41
N HIS A 47 10.75 -0.46 -6.70
CA HIS A 47 11.87 0.07 -5.93
C HIS A 47 12.36 -0.93 -4.88
N GLN A 48 11.43 -1.58 -4.16
CA GLN A 48 11.76 -2.62 -3.20
C GLN A 48 12.41 -3.84 -3.86
N GLN A 49 11.87 -4.32 -4.97
CA GLN A 49 12.41 -5.51 -5.65
C GLN A 49 13.83 -5.31 -6.15
N VAL A 50 14.14 -4.12 -6.67
CA VAL A 50 15.46 -3.77 -7.21
C VAL A 50 16.47 -3.46 -6.10
N TYR A 51 16.18 -2.45 -5.27
CA TYR A 51 17.19 -1.91 -4.35
C TYR A 51 17.26 -2.60 -2.99
N ARG A 52 16.23 -3.37 -2.61
CA ARG A 52 16.18 -4.05 -1.30
C ARG A 52 16.32 -5.56 -1.44
N ASN A 53 15.52 -6.13 -2.31
CA ASN A 53 15.47 -7.59 -2.46
C ASN A 53 16.52 -8.11 -3.46
N PHE A 54 17.20 -7.21 -4.17
CA PHE A 54 18.21 -7.52 -5.20
C PHE A 54 17.73 -8.58 -6.19
N LYS A 55 16.44 -8.53 -6.55
CA LYS A 55 15.79 -9.50 -7.44
C LYS A 55 16.00 -9.19 -8.91
N ALA A 56 16.65 -8.08 -9.23
CA ALA A 56 16.76 -7.59 -10.58
C ALA A 56 18.22 -7.50 -11.03
N ASP A 57 18.46 -7.87 -12.29
CA ASP A 57 19.76 -7.77 -12.93
C ASP A 57 19.95 -6.37 -13.53
N LEU A 58 21.11 -5.76 -13.28
CA LEU A 58 21.44 -4.47 -13.87
C LEU A 58 21.65 -4.64 -15.39
N LEU A 59 20.92 -3.85 -16.17
CA LEU A 59 21.07 -3.78 -17.62
C LEU A 59 21.85 -2.53 -18.05
N THR A 60 22.53 -2.65 -19.17
CA THR A 60 23.17 -1.51 -19.86
C THR A 60 22.33 -1.11 -21.06
N SER A 61 22.44 0.15 -21.51
CA SER A 61 21.75 0.61 -22.72
C SER A 61 22.10 -0.24 -23.94
N LYS A 62 23.37 -0.69 -24.04
CA LYS A 62 23.81 -1.61 -25.11
C LYS A 62 23.10 -2.95 -25.05
N GLY A 63 22.88 -3.50 -23.84
CA GLY A 63 22.15 -4.75 -23.66
C GLY A 63 20.67 -4.65 -24.07
N LEU A 64 20.06 -3.47 -23.92
CA LEU A 64 18.70 -3.21 -24.41
C LEU A 64 18.67 -3.14 -25.94
N GLU A 65 19.62 -2.42 -26.55
CA GLU A 65 19.76 -2.31 -28.01
C GLU A 65 19.96 -3.67 -28.68
N GLU A 66 20.83 -4.52 -28.13
CA GLU A 66 21.09 -5.88 -28.63
C GLU A 66 19.83 -6.77 -28.62
N ARG A 67 18.88 -6.47 -27.73
CA ARG A 67 17.59 -7.16 -27.61
C ARG A 67 16.46 -6.47 -28.40
N GLY A 68 16.75 -5.38 -29.11
CA GLY A 68 15.77 -4.65 -29.92
C GLY A 68 14.76 -3.84 -29.11
N ILE A 69 15.04 -3.57 -27.84
CA ILE A 69 14.17 -2.77 -26.98
C ILE A 69 14.51 -1.29 -27.16
N LEU A 70 13.49 -0.49 -27.49
CA LEU A 70 13.65 0.95 -27.66
C LEU A 70 13.80 1.63 -26.30
N LEU A 71 14.79 2.50 -26.17
CA LEU A 71 14.95 3.34 -24.99
C LEU A 71 13.74 4.30 -24.87
N PRO A 72 13.31 4.63 -23.63
CA PRO A 72 12.16 5.50 -23.44
C PRO A 72 12.49 6.95 -23.85
N ASP A 73 11.51 7.65 -24.43
CA ASP A 73 11.61 9.09 -24.67
C ASP A 73 11.43 9.85 -23.35
N THR A 74 12.54 10.08 -22.66
CA THR A 74 12.57 10.75 -21.36
C THR A 74 11.94 12.15 -21.35
N ALA A 75 11.93 12.87 -22.47
CA ALA A 75 11.35 14.22 -22.56
C ALA A 75 9.83 14.20 -22.33
N ALA A 76 9.16 13.10 -22.68
CA ALA A 76 7.72 12.91 -22.46
C ALA A 76 7.34 12.86 -20.97
N TYR A 77 8.30 12.65 -20.07
CA TYR A 77 8.06 12.44 -18.63
C TYR A 77 8.60 13.55 -17.73
N GLU A 78 9.32 14.54 -18.28
CA GLU A 78 9.89 15.65 -17.49
C GLU A 78 8.82 16.51 -16.80
N GLY A 79 7.61 16.60 -17.37
CA GLY A 79 6.46 17.28 -16.77
C GLY A 79 5.60 16.40 -15.86
N SER A 80 5.82 15.07 -15.87
CA SER A 80 5.01 14.07 -15.17
C SER A 80 5.49 13.79 -13.74
N VAL A 81 6.48 14.54 -13.24
CA VAL A 81 7.12 14.39 -11.92
C VAL A 81 6.22 14.81 -10.75
N GLN A 82 4.91 14.88 -10.95
CA GLN A 82 3.98 15.04 -9.83
C GLN A 82 3.82 13.67 -9.17
N GLY A 83 4.52 13.50 -8.04
CA GLY A 83 4.33 12.33 -7.20
C GLY A 83 2.87 12.21 -6.75
N VAL A 84 2.44 10.97 -6.55
CA VAL A 84 1.12 10.67 -5.99
C VAL A 84 1.24 10.74 -4.47
N ARG A 85 0.25 11.32 -3.79
CA ARG A 85 0.24 11.27 -2.32
C ARG A 85 -0.04 9.84 -1.90
N TRP A 86 0.65 9.36 -0.87
CA TRP A 86 0.57 7.96 -0.48
C TRP A 86 -0.87 7.49 -0.24
N GLU A 87 -1.66 8.31 0.46
CA GLU A 87 -3.07 8.06 0.75
C GLU A 87 -3.96 7.93 -0.51
N ASP A 88 -3.58 8.54 -1.64
CA ASP A 88 -4.35 8.48 -2.89
C ASP A 88 -4.28 7.08 -3.54
N ASN A 89 -3.38 6.21 -3.09
CA ASN A 89 -3.31 4.82 -3.55
C ASN A 89 -4.41 3.93 -2.97
N PHE A 90 -5.14 4.40 -1.95
CA PHE A 90 -6.07 3.55 -1.19
C PHE A 90 -7.48 4.12 -1.22
N GLU A 91 -8.44 3.27 -1.61
CA GLU A 91 -9.84 3.67 -1.63
C GLU A 91 -10.34 4.03 -0.22
N SER A 92 -10.89 5.23 -0.09
CA SER A 92 -11.52 5.75 1.12
C SER A 92 -13.04 5.76 1.06
N GLU A 93 -13.64 5.35 -0.06
CA GLU A 93 -15.09 5.32 -0.25
C GLU A 93 -15.51 4.00 -0.91
N VAL A 94 -16.68 3.49 -0.55
CA VAL A 94 -17.28 2.31 -1.19
C VAL A 94 -18.78 2.48 -1.32
N GLU A 95 -19.38 1.91 -2.37
CA GLU A 95 -20.83 1.94 -2.52
C GLU A 95 -21.53 1.12 -1.41
N LEU A 96 -22.70 1.60 -0.97
CA LEU A 96 -23.46 0.95 0.09
C LEU A 96 -23.84 -0.50 -0.24
N ARG A 97 -23.98 -0.84 -1.52
CA ARG A 97 -24.26 -2.23 -1.95
C ARG A 97 -23.12 -3.19 -1.67
N GLU A 98 -21.88 -2.70 -1.63
CA GLU A 98 -20.67 -3.49 -1.36
C GLU A 98 -20.43 -3.67 0.14
N VAL A 99 -21.09 -2.86 0.98
CA VAL A 99 -21.00 -2.97 2.44
C VAL A 99 -21.66 -4.28 2.91
N PRO A 100 -20.94 -5.10 3.71
CA PRO A 100 -21.47 -6.32 4.29
C PRO A 100 -22.83 -6.09 5.00
N PRO A 101 -23.87 -6.91 4.74
CA PRO A 101 -25.21 -6.66 5.27
C PRO A 101 -25.27 -6.51 6.80
N GLY A 102 -24.43 -7.24 7.53
CA GLY A 102 -24.37 -7.20 9.00
C GLY A 102 -23.91 -5.85 9.57
N LEU A 103 -23.12 -5.07 8.82
CA LEU A 103 -22.59 -3.78 9.27
C LEU A 103 -23.52 -2.60 8.98
N ARG A 104 -24.46 -2.75 8.04
CA ARG A 104 -25.34 -1.64 7.62
C ARG A 104 -26.18 -1.06 8.78
N PRO A 105 -26.78 -1.86 9.67
CA PRO A 105 -27.51 -1.31 10.81
C PRO A 105 -26.62 -0.53 11.78
N GLU A 106 -25.33 -0.85 11.85
CA GLU A 106 -24.38 -0.18 12.75
C GLU A 106 -23.95 1.17 12.19
N LEU A 107 -23.71 1.24 10.87
CA LEU A 107 -23.36 2.47 10.17
C LEU A 107 -24.52 3.48 10.12
N GLY A 108 -25.77 3.02 10.26
CA GLY A 108 -26.97 3.85 10.25
C GLY A 108 -27.61 4.09 11.63
N ARG A 109 -26.91 3.76 12.73
CA ARG A 109 -27.53 3.66 14.06
C ARG A 109 -27.72 4.98 14.84
N GLY A 110 -27.42 6.14 14.28
CA GLY A 110 -27.74 7.41 14.93
C GLY A 110 -27.34 8.61 14.09
N ASP A 111 -28.28 9.55 13.88
CA ASP A 111 -28.12 10.98 13.58
C ASP A 111 -26.96 11.45 12.65
N GLY A 112 -26.45 10.58 11.77
CA GLY A 112 -25.25 10.86 10.97
C GLY A 112 -23.94 10.81 11.76
N GLU A 113 -23.92 10.20 12.94
CA GLU A 113 -22.68 10.06 13.73
C GLU A 113 -21.72 9.04 13.08
N PRO A 114 -20.42 9.38 12.97
CA PRO A 114 -19.42 8.43 12.47
C PRO A 114 -19.23 7.24 13.41
N LEU A 115 -19.10 6.05 12.84
CA LEU A 115 -18.65 4.84 13.54
C LEU A 115 -17.13 4.84 13.64
N ASP A 116 -16.61 4.84 14.86
CA ASP A 116 -15.20 4.63 15.11
C ASP A 116 -14.82 3.16 14.99
N VAL A 117 -13.71 2.91 14.30
CA VAL A 117 -13.12 1.59 14.13
C VAL A 117 -11.66 1.66 14.54
N TYR A 118 -11.16 0.63 15.21
CA TYR A 118 -9.78 0.53 15.65
C TYR A 118 -9.12 -0.63 14.90
N LEU A 119 -8.30 -0.28 13.91
CA LEU A 119 -7.49 -1.24 13.16
C LEU A 119 -6.28 -1.67 13.99
N VAL A 120 -6.01 -2.96 13.96
CA VAL A 120 -4.72 -3.53 14.35
C VAL A 120 -3.87 -3.63 13.09
N LEU A 121 -2.76 -2.91 13.07
CA LEU A 121 -1.77 -2.93 12.00
C LEU A 121 -0.55 -3.74 12.46
N LEU A 122 -0.08 -4.63 11.60
CA LEU A 122 1.14 -5.40 11.76
C LEU A 122 2.27 -4.73 10.98
N GLU A 123 3.36 -4.42 11.66
CA GLU A 123 4.60 -3.97 11.05
C GLU A 123 5.32 -5.17 10.42
N ASP A 124 5.63 -5.05 9.14
CA ASP A 124 6.62 -5.90 8.51
C ASP A 124 8.01 -5.36 8.87
N ALA A 125 8.64 -5.92 9.92
CA ALA A 125 9.98 -5.48 10.32
C ALA A 125 11.08 -5.97 9.38
N TYR A 126 10.80 -6.93 8.48
CA TYR A 126 11.74 -7.25 7.42
C TYR A 126 11.82 -6.06 6.46
N GLU A 127 10.69 -5.58 5.94
CA GLU A 127 10.65 -4.39 5.08
C GLU A 127 11.09 -3.10 5.79
N THR A 128 10.78 -2.98 7.09
CA THR A 128 11.14 -1.80 7.89
C THR A 128 12.63 -1.78 8.26
N GLY A 129 13.24 -2.93 8.54
CA GLY A 129 14.65 -3.06 8.95
C GLY A 129 15.65 -2.54 7.93
N PHE A 130 15.25 -2.40 6.66
CA PHE A 130 16.09 -1.85 5.58
C PHE A 130 15.96 -0.32 5.38
N GLY A 131 15.12 0.37 6.15
CA GLY A 131 15.24 1.83 6.34
C GLY A 131 14.47 2.77 5.39
N ASP A 132 13.58 2.27 4.52
CA ASP A 132 12.81 3.13 3.59
C ASP A 132 11.44 3.52 4.16
N GLY A 133 11.03 2.99 5.32
CA GLY A 133 9.72 3.29 5.88
C GLY A 133 9.26 2.23 6.87
N ARG A 134 8.18 2.52 7.60
CA ARG A 134 7.55 1.60 8.53
C ARG A 134 6.33 0.97 7.86
N TYR A 135 6.51 -0.23 7.31
CA TYR A 135 5.49 -0.90 6.49
C TYR A 135 4.44 -1.54 7.38
N LEU A 136 3.21 -1.05 7.30
CA LEU A 136 2.11 -1.43 8.19
C LEU A 136 0.93 -1.98 7.39
N TYR A 137 0.51 -3.20 7.72
CA TYR A 137 -0.58 -3.91 7.05
C TYR A 137 -1.72 -4.23 8.03
N PRO A 138 -3.00 -4.11 7.64
CA PRO A 138 -4.13 -4.35 8.52
C PRO A 138 -4.31 -5.86 8.75
N VAL A 139 -4.40 -6.27 10.01
CA VAL A 139 -4.62 -7.68 10.37
C VAL A 139 -5.95 -7.93 11.06
N ASP A 140 -6.50 -6.92 11.74
CA ASP A 140 -7.79 -7.02 12.42
C ASP A 140 -8.45 -5.64 12.61
N ALA A 141 -9.73 -5.59 12.94
CA ALA A 141 -10.50 -4.35 13.12
C ALA A 141 -11.58 -4.48 14.18
N PHE A 142 -11.61 -3.56 15.15
CA PHE A 142 -12.54 -3.63 16.27
C PHE A 142 -13.38 -2.36 16.42
N ARG A 143 -14.52 -2.49 17.09
CA ARG A 143 -15.43 -1.36 17.36
C ARG A 143 -14.93 -0.49 18.50
N THR A 144 -14.11 -1.06 19.37
CA THR A 144 -13.52 -0.34 20.49
C THR A 144 -12.01 -0.51 20.56
N LYS A 145 -11.35 0.50 21.14
CA LYS A 145 -9.92 0.43 21.44
C LYS A 145 -9.60 -0.71 22.42
N GLY A 146 -10.53 -1.01 23.34
CA GLY A 146 -10.37 -2.05 24.35
C GLY A 146 -10.22 -3.43 23.71
N GLU A 147 -11.14 -3.79 22.83
CA GLU A 147 -11.11 -5.05 22.08
C GLU A 147 -9.82 -5.17 21.24
N ALA A 148 -9.46 -4.11 20.50
CA ALA A 148 -8.22 -4.11 19.71
C ALA A 148 -6.96 -4.32 20.57
N MET A 149 -6.91 -3.71 21.76
CA MET A 149 -5.79 -3.90 22.68
C MET A 149 -5.77 -5.29 23.31
N GLU A 150 -6.92 -5.89 23.58
CA GLU A 150 -7.02 -7.26 24.07
C GLU A 150 -6.55 -8.26 23.02
N GLU A 151 -6.89 -8.02 21.76
CA GLU A 151 -6.44 -8.84 20.64
C GLU A 151 -4.92 -8.79 20.46
N VAL A 152 -4.32 -7.58 20.45
CA VAL A 152 -2.86 -7.45 20.39
C VAL A 152 -2.19 -8.24 21.52
N LYS A 153 -2.68 -8.12 22.76
CA LYS A 153 -2.15 -8.88 23.90
C LYS A 153 -2.37 -10.39 23.77
N ARG A 154 -3.44 -10.82 23.10
CA ARG A 154 -3.71 -12.23 22.82
C ARG A 154 -2.68 -12.76 21.83
N ILE A 155 -2.50 -12.09 20.69
CA ILE A 155 -1.52 -12.45 19.66
C ILE A 155 -0.10 -12.49 20.24
N GLU A 156 0.31 -11.47 21.01
CA GLU A 156 1.63 -11.42 21.65
C GLU A 156 1.88 -12.58 22.64
N ARG A 157 0.83 -13.07 23.32
CA ARG A 157 0.93 -14.21 24.24
C ARG A 157 1.00 -15.55 23.51
N GLU A 158 0.22 -15.69 22.45
CA GLU A 158 0.10 -16.92 21.66
C GLU A 158 1.23 -17.09 20.64
N GLU A 159 1.96 -16.03 20.29
CA GLU A 159 3.11 -16.15 19.38
C GLU A 159 4.22 -16.97 20.06
N GLU A 160 4.39 -18.23 19.65
CA GLU A 160 5.38 -19.14 20.24
C GLU A 160 6.78 -18.95 19.67
N ASP A 161 6.92 -18.30 18.51
CA ASP A 161 8.21 -18.06 17.85
C ASP A 161 8.88 -16.77 18.38
N PRO A 162 10.00 -16.88 19.12
CA PRO A 162 10.70 -15.72 19.67
C PRO A 162 11.24 -14.78 18.59
N ALA A 163 11.60 -15.31 17.42
CA ALA A 163 12.05 -14.48 16.30
C ALA A 163 10.88 -13.62 15.83
N LYS A 164 9.71 -14.21 15.62
CA LYS A 164 8.50 -13.46 15.22
C LYS A 164 8.13 -12.36 16.21
N ARG A 165 8.28 -12.59 17.53
CA ARG A 165 8.06 -11.53 18.53
C ARG A 165 9.01 -10.33 18.39
N GLU A 166 10.22 -10.55 17.88
CA GLU A 166 11.21 -9.49 17.65
C GLU A 166 10.92 -8.72 16.34
N TRP A 167 10.40 -9.42 15.33
CA TRP A 167 10.14 -8.89 13.97
C TRP A 167 8.72 -8.40 13.74
N TYR A 168 7.75 -8.67 14.61
CA TYR A 168 6.38 -8.21 14.43
C TYR A 168 6.00 -7.22 15.52
N ARG A 169 5.71 -5.99 15.11
CA ARG A 169 5.25 -4.92 16.01
C ARG A 169 3.85 -4.50 15.61
N TYR A 170 2.95 -4.48 16.58
CA TYR A 170 1.57 -4.09 16.34
C TYR A 170 1.38 -2.60 16.58
N SER A 171 0.45 -1.98 15.86
CA SER A 171 0.04 -0.59 16.06
C SER A 171 -1.46 -0.46 15.92
N LEU A 172 -2.04 0.48 16.65
CA LEU A 172 -3.47 0.74 16.61
C LEU A 172 -3.74 2.03 15.84
N LYS A 173 -4.65 1.95 14.87
CA LYS A 173 -5.12 3.10 14.10
C LYS A 173 -6.60 3.27 14.28
N ARG A 174 -7.05 4.51 14.52
CA ARG A 174 -8.49 4.83 14.56
C ARG A 174 -8.93 5.28 13.17
N VAL A 175 -10.01 4.69 12.67
CA VAL A 175 -10.65 4.99 11.39
C VAL A 175 -12.09 5.47 11.62
N ARG A 176 -12.42 6.56 10.92
CA ARG A 176 -13.71 7.23 10.77
C ARG A 176 -14.70 6.68 9.76
N LEU A 177 -15.64 5.78 10.05
CA LEU A 177 -16.65 5.38 9.05
C LEU A 177 -17.91 6.26 9.11
N THR A 178 -18.31 6.83 7.98
CA THR A 178 -19.52 7.67 7.88
C THR A 178 -20.42 7.16 6.76
N LEU A 179 -21.71 6.97 7.06
CA LEU A 179 -22.72 6.66 6.05
C LEU A 179 -23.18 7.96 5.36
N ASP A 180 -22.99 8.04 4.04
CA ASP A 180 -23.52 9.10 3.19
C ASP A 180 -24.75 8.56 2.46
N GLU A 181 -25.92 8.71 3.09
CA GLU A 181 -27.19 8.22 2.55
C GLU A 181 -27.56 8.91 1.23
N ALA A 182 -27.24 10.20 1.08
CA ALA A 182 -27.56 10.96 -0.12
C ALA A 182 -26.84 10.40 -1.35
N ARG A 183 -25.59 9.96 -1.18
CA ARG A 183 -24.77 9.36 -2.24
C ARG A 183 -24.74 7.84 -2.20
N GLN A 184 -25.50 7.20 -1.31
CA GLN A 184 -25.58 5.74 -1.15
C GLN A 184 -24.20 5.08 -1.03
N ARG A 185 -23.35 5.64 -0.16
CA ARG A 185 -21.95 5.20 0.01
C ARG A 185 -21.50 5.29 1.46
N VAL A 186 -20.42 4.59 1.78
CA VAL A 186 -19.71 4.75 3.05
C VAL A 186 -18.38 5.42 2.75
N VAL A 187 -18.06 6.44 3.54
CA VAL A 187 -16.81 7.19 3.46
C VAL A 187 -15.98 6.89 4.71
N ALA A 188 -14.69 6.65 4.53
CA ALA A 188 -13.74 6.40 5.60
C ALA A 188 -12.73 7.54 5.69
N ASP A 189 -12.67 8.18 6.86
CA ASP A 189 -11.49 8.95 7.27
C ASP A 189 -10.43 7.96 7.75
N LEU A 190 -9.60 7.52 6.81
CA LEU A 190 -8.57 6.50 7.05
C LEU A 190 -7.35 7.08 7.77
N GLY A 191 -7.05 8.37 7.59
CA GLY A 191 -5.86 8.99 8.18
C GLY A 191 -4.54 8.31 7.79
N ILE A 192 -4.46 7.77 6.56
CA ILE A 192 -3.31 6.97 6.09
C ILE A 192 -2.01 7.77 6.22
N GLU A 193 -1.03 7.19 6.89
CA GLU A 193 0.34 7.68 6.93
C GLU A 193 1.21 6.98 5.87
N PRO A 194 2.36 7.56 5.46
CA PRO A 194 3.28 6.89 4.56
C PRO A 194 3.58 5.45 5.00
N TYR A 195 3.53 4.51 4.05
CA TYR A 195 3.77 3.06 4.24
C TYR A 195 2.69 2.30 5.05
N GLU A 196 1.56 2.93 5.35
CA GLU A 196 0.35 2.22 5.77
C GLU A 196 -0.41 1.69 4.54
N HIS A 197 -0.75 0.40 4.53
CA HIS A 197 -1.31 -0.31 3.36
C HIS A 197 -2.72 -0.86 3.63
N TYR A 198 -3.71 0.02 3.75
CA TYR A 198 -5.10 -0.40 3.94
C TYR A 198 -6.10 0.53 3.26
N SER A 199 -7.21 -0.05 2.84
CA SER A 199 -8.36 0.65 2.26
C SER A 199 -9.62 0.50 3.11
N ILE A 200 -10.68 1.25 2.78
CA ILE A 200 -12.01 1.05 3.39
C ILE A 200 -12.50 -0.40 3.24
N ARG A 201 -12.16 -1.07 2.12
CA ARG A 201 -12.55 -2.47 1.89
C ARG A 201 -11.89 -3.40 2.90
N ASP A 202 -10.62 -3.17 3.24
CA ASP A 202 -9.93 -3.92 4.28
C ASP A 202 -10.58 -3.71 5.64
N VAL A 203 -10.91 -2.47 5.99
CA VAL A 203 -11.60 -2.13 7.25
C VAL A 203 -12.94 -2.87 7.36
N LEU A 204 -13.78 -2.79 6.34
CA LEU A 204 -15.10 -3.43 6.33
C LEU A 204 -15.00 -4.96 6.35
N ARG A 205 -14.05 -5.55 5.62
CA ARG A 205 -13.81 -7.01 5.62
C ARG A 205 -13.40 -7.50 7.01
N LEU A 206 -12.46 -6.79 7.64
CA LEU A 206 -11.92 -7.18 8.94
C LEU A 206 -12.99 -7.06 10.03
N LEU A 207 -13.77 -5.97 10.06
CA LEU A 207 -14.88 -5.79 11.01
C LEU A 207 -15.94 -6.91 11.04
N VAL A 208 -16.10 -7.64 9.93
CA VAL A 208 -17.01 -8.79 9.83
C VAL A 208 -16.34 -10.08 10.30
N SER A 209 -15.03 -10.16 10.15
CA SER A 209 -14.23 -11.34 10.50
C SER A 209 -13.86 -11.37 11.98
N SER A 210 -13.88 -10.21 12.64
CA SER A 210 -13.61 -10.09 14.07
C SER A 210 -14.79 -10.63 14.90
N PRO A 211 -14.52 -11.52 15.89
CA PRO A 211 -15.54 -12.17 16.71
C PRO A 211 -16.32 -11.23 17.63
#